data_AF-A0A2H3HG13-F1
#
_entry.id   AF-A0A2H3HG13-F1
#
_cell.length_a   1.000
_cell.length_b   1.000
_cell.length_c   1.000
_cell.angle_alpha   90.00
_cell.angle_beta   90.00
_cell.angle_gamma   90.00
#
_symmetry.space_group_name_H-M   'P 1'
#
loop_
_entity.id
_entity.type
_entity.pdbx_description
1 polymer ?
#
loop_
_entity_poly.entity_id
_entity_poly.type
_entity_poly.pdbx_seq_one_letter_code
_entity_poly.pdbx_strand_id
1 'polypeptide(L)'
;MAKVSNLYLTRRSVARFQLYKEIQNLYRTYGDIVRVAPSALSILGTKVFQAIHANNSPCRKGPWYNIEQPAISLHMSRDKNDHSRRRRAWDSAFSSKALRDYEPRVVKYTSQLLNRLE
;
A
#
# COMPACT_ATOMS: atom_id res chain seq x y z
N MET A 1 -8.67 -23.90 -6.03
CA MET A 1 -8.04 -22.76 -6.72
C MET A 1 -9.10 -21.67 -6.95
N ALA A 2 -8.89 -20.46 -6.41
CA ALA A 2 -9.82 -19.36 -6.60
C ALA A 2 -9.77 -18.81 -8.04
N LYS A 3 -10.94 -18.35 -8.52
CA LYS A 3 -11.29 -18.24 -9.94
C LYS A 3 -10.40 -17.28 -10.76
N VAL A 4 -10.23 -17.61 -12.04
CA VAL A 4 -9.34 -16.99 -13.03
C VAL A 4 -9.77 -15.63 -13.60
N SER A 5 -10.77 -14.94 -13.02
CA SER A 5 -11.31 -13.69 -13.60
C SER A 5 -11.29 -12.51 -12.63
N ASN A 6 -10.89 -11.33 -13.13
CA ASN A 6 -10.97 -10.06 -12.40
C ASN A 6 -12.40 -9.75 -11.94
N LEU A 7 -13.42 -10.15 -12.70
CA LEU A 7 -14.83 -9.90 -12.37
C LEU A 7 -15.23 -10.54 -11.04
N TYR A 8 -14.68 -11.71 -10.72
CA TYR A 8 -14.96 -12.39 -9.46
C TYR A 8 -14.47 -11.58 -8.26
N LEU A 9 -13.23 -11.10 -8.33
CA LEU A 9 -12.63 -10.28 -7.28
C LEU A 9 -13.36 -8.95 -7.15
N THR A 10 -13.63 -8.27 -8.27
CA THR A 10 -14.37 -7.01 -8.30
C THR A 10 -15.74 -7.17 -7.68
N ARG A 11 -16.52 -8.19 -8.09
CA ARG A 11 -17.86 -8.46 -7.55
C ARG A 11 -17.84 -8.65 -6.02
N ARG A 12 -16.89 -9.44 -5.49
CA ARG A 12 -16.76 -9.65 -4.03
C ARG A 12 -16.32 -8.39 -3.31
N SER A 13 -15.43 -7.60 -3.92
CA SER A 13 -14.97 -6.33 -3.37
C SER A 13 -16.12 -5.34 -3.23
N VAL A 14 -16.89 -5.10 -4.30
CA VAL A 14 -17.97 -4.09 -4.30
C VAL A 14 -19.21 -4.54 -3.55
N ALA A 15 -19.45 -5.84 -3.39
CA ALA A 15 -20.64 -6.34 -2.69
C ALA A 15 -20.67 -5.94 -1.21
N ARG A 16 -19.51 -5.83 -0.55
CA ARG A 16 -19.44 -5.53 0.89
C ARG A 16 -18.37 -4.51 1.27
N PHE A 17 -17.49 -4.11 0.35
CA PHE A 17 -16.29 -3.31 0.65
C PHE A 17 -15.42 -3.91 1.78
N GLN A 18 -15.40 -5.24 1.87
CA GLN A 18 -14.66 -6.01 2.88
C GLN A 18 -13.71 -7.01 2.23
N LEU A 19 -12.99 -6.59 1.17
CA LEU A 19 -12.13 -7.48 0.39
C LEU A 19 -11.09 -8.21 1.26
N TYR A 20 -10.57 -7.57 2.30
CA TYR A 20 -9.61 -8.20 3.22
C TYR A 20 -10.18 -9.45 3.91
N LYS A 21 -11.46 -9.44 4.32
CA LYS A 21 -12.14 -10.61 4.90
C LYS A 21 -12.29 -11.72 3.87
N GLU A 22 -12.61 -11.34 2.64
CA GLU A 22 -12.78 -12.29 1.54
C GLU A 22 -11.46 -12.98 1.19
N ILE A 23 -10.37 -12.23 1.14
CA ILE A 23 -9.02 -12.78 0.94
C ILE A 23 -8.61 -13.66 2.14
N GLN A 24 -8.89 -13.23 3.37
CA GLN A 24 -8.62 -14.02 4.57
C GLN A 24 -9.35 -15.37 4.55
N ASN A 25 -10.62 -15.39 4.14
CA ASN A 25 -11.39 -16.62 3.98
C ASN A 25 -10.79 -17.53 2.89
N LEU A 26 -10.27 -16.95 1.81
CA LEU A 26 -9.56 -17.71 0.79
C LEU A 26 -8.28 -18.34 1.33
N TYR A 27 -7.49 -17.63 2.15
CA TYR A 27 -6.32 -18.22 2.82
C TYR A 27 -6.70 -19.39 3.74
N ARG A 28 -7.79 -19.26 4.50
CA ARG A 28 -8.31 -20.36 5.34
C ARG A 28 -8.72 -21.59 4.53
N THR A 29 -9.19 -21.39 3.29
CA THR A 29 -9.70 -22.47 2.44
C THR A 29 -8.63 -23.11 1.57
N TYR A 30 -7.68 -22.32 1.06
CA TYR A 30 -6.72 -22.73 0.04
C TYR A 30 -5.26 -22.68 0.50
N GLY A 31 -5.00 -22.24 1.72
CA GLY A 31 -3.65 -22.07 2.27
C GLY A 31 -3.03 -20.73 1.89
N ASP A 32 -1.73 -20.62 2.13
CA ASP A 32 -0.97 -19.37 2.16
C ASP A 32 -0.80 -18.65 0.80
N ILE A 33 -1.03 -19.34 -0.32
CA ILE A 33 -0.89 -18.77 -1.67
C ILE A 33 -2.22 -18.90 -2.41
N VAL A 34 -2.84 -17.75 -2.71
CA VAL A 34 -4.15 -17.69 -3.37
C VAL A 34 -4.06 -16.86 -4.63
N ARG A 35 -4.49 -17.43 -5.76
CA ARG A 35 -4.75 -16.65 -6.98
C ARG A 35 -6.06 -15.88 -6.83
N VAL A 36 -5.98 -14.55 -6.79
CA VAL A 36 -7.14 -13.67 -6.61
C VAL A 36 -7.66 -13.09 -7.93
N ALA A 37 -6.82 -13.10 -8.97
CA ALA A 37 -7.17 -12.68 -10.31
C ALA A 37 -6.25 -13.38 -11.35
N PRO A 38 -6.53 -13.30 -12.67
CA PRO A 38 -5.75 -14.01 -13.68
C PRO A 38 -4.24 -13.74 -13.58
N SER A 39 -3.84 -12.50 -13.33
CA SER A 39 -2.44 -12.06 -13.15
C SER A 39 -2.11 -11.59 -11.73
N ALA A 40 -2.93 -11.94 -10.73
CA ALA A 40 -2.73 -11.48 -9.35
C ALA A 40 -2.75 -12.63 -8.35
N LEU A 41 -1.68 -12.72 -7.56
CA LEU A 41 -1.53 -13.62 -6.43
C LEU A 41 -1.59 -12.81 -5.14
N SER A 42 -2.28 -13.34 -4.15
CA SER A 42 -2.21 -12.91 -2.75
C SER A 42 -1.41 -13.98 -1.99
N ILE A 43 -0.37 -13.54 -1.29
CA ILE A 43 0.57 -14.43 -0.61
C ILE A 43 0.62 -14.02 0.86
N LEU A 44 0.38 -14.98 1.76
CA LEU A 44 0.55 -14.87 3.19
C LEU A 44 1.84 -15.59 3.58
N GLY A 45 2.83 -14.89 4.14
CA GLY A 45 4.05 -15.55 4.59
C GLY A 45 5.11 -14.58 5.09
N THR A 46 5.87 -15.00 6.10
CA THR A 46 6.89 -14.16 6.76
C THR A 46 8.06 -13.80 5.85
N LYS A 47 8.43 -14.71 4.93
CA LYS A 47 9.54 -14.51 3.97
C LYS A 47 9.17 -13.60 2.78
N VAL A 48 7.88 -13.37 2.54
CA VAL A 48 7.37 -12.63 1.37
C VAL A 48 7.85 -11.18 1.40
N PHE A 49 7.86 -10.57 2.58
CA PHE A 49 8.31 -9.20 2.75
C PHE A 49 9.75 -9.01 2.23
N GLN A 50 10.67 -9.89 2.64
CA GLN A 50 12.06 -9.82 2.18
C GLN A 50 12.17 -10.07 0.67
N ALA A 51 11.41 -11.03 0.13
CA ALA A 51 11.44 -11.32 -1.29
C ALA A 51 10.95 -10.17 -2.17
N ILE A 52 9.91 -9.42 -1.75
CA ILE A 52 9.23 -8.41 -2.58
C ILE A 52 9.61 -6.97 -2.22
N HIS A 53 9.82 -6.67 -0.94
CA HIS A 53 9.96 -5.31 -0.42
C HIS A 53 11.37 -4.96 0.08
N ALA A 54 12.31 -5.91 0.13
CA ALA A 54 13.70 -5.59 0.48
C ALA A 54 14.33 -4.66 -0.58
N ASN A 55 15.33 -3.87 -0.16
CA ASN A 55 16.03 -2.92 -1.03
C ASN A 55 16.67 -3.61 -2.25
N ASN A 56 17.16 -4.83 -2.08
CA ASN A 56 17.76 -5.65 -3.13
C ASN A 56 16.75 -6.53 -3.89
N SER A 57 15.44 -6.40 -3.61
CA SER A 57 14.42 -7.20 -4.29
C SER A 57 14.43 -6.91 -5.81
N PRO A 58 14.36 -7.95 -6.66
CA PRO A 58 14.21 -7.77 -8.10
C PRO A 58 12.81 -7.26 -8.47
N CYS A 59 11.84 -7.35 -7.56
CA CYS A 59 10.48 -6.90 -7.81
C CYS A 59 10.42 -5.38 -8.05
N ARG A 60 9.50 -4.99 -8.94
CA ARG A 60 9.15 -3.60 -9.23
C ARG A 60 7.66 -3.40 -9.02
N LYS A 61 7.26 -2.17 -8.72
CA LYS A 61 5.85 -1.81 -8.65
C LYS A 61 5.14 -2.15 -9.97
N GLY A 62 3.99 -2.81 -9.86
CA GLY A 62 3.21 -3.27 -10.99
C GLY A 62 2.49 -2.15 -11.76
N PRO A 63 1.76 -2.48 -12.84
CA PRO A 63 1.09 -1.51 -13.71
C PRO A 63 0.02 -0.66 -13.01
N TRP A 64 -0.57 -1.14 -11.90
CA TRP A 64 -1.58 -0.41 -11.13
C TRP A 64 -1.11 1.00 -10.71
N TYR A 65 0.18 1.16 -10.44
CA TYR A 65 0.78 2.44 -10.07
C TYR A 65 0.85 3.46 -11.22
N ASN A 66 0.47 3.09 -12.45
CA ASN A 66 0.35 4.03 -13.57
C ASN A 66 -0.97 4.81 -13.57
N ILE A 67 -1.88 4.56 -12.62
CA ILE A 67 -3.21 5.19 -12.60
C ILE A 67 -3.18 6.72 -12.49
N GLU A 68 -2.12 7.28 -11.88
CA GLU A 68 -1.96 8.73 -11.71
C GLU A 68 -1.26 9.41 -12.89
N GLN A 69 -0.93 8.70 -13.98
CA GLN A 69 -0.23 9.31 -15.11
C GLN A 69 -1.06 10.45 -15.75
N PRO A 70 -0.41 11.57 -16.15
CA PRO A 70 1.05 11.79 -16.14
C PRO A 70 1.62 12.30 -14.80
N ALA A 71 0.78 12.62 -13.81
CA ALA A 71 1.19 13.18 -12.52
C ALA A 71 1.67 12.08 -11.55
N ILE A 72 2.94 11.68 -11.67
CA ILE A 72 3.50 10.59 -10.87
C ILE A 72 3.96 11.11 -9.49
N SER A 73 3.21 10.81 -8.43
CA SER A 73 3.64 11.06 -7.05
C SER A 73 4.89 10.25 -6.66
N LEU A 74 5.55 10.61 -5.54
CA LEU A 74 6.69 9.83 -5.05
C LEU A 74 6.29 8.37 -4.79
N HIS A 75 5.13 8.16 -4.18
CA HIS A 75 4.61 6.82 -3.90
C HIS A 75 4.27 6.04 -5.17
N MET A 76 3.81 6.70 -6.24
CA MET A 76 3.47 6.01 -7.48
C MET A 76 4.65 5.77 -8.43
N SER A 77 5.82 6.37 -8.18
CA SER A 77 6.99 6.16 -9.05
C SER A 77 7.44 4.69 -9.08
N ARG A 78 7.53 4.13 -10.28
CA ARG A 78 7.95 2.75 -10.57
C ARG A 78 9.42 2.64 -10.97
N ASP A 79 10.04 3.75 -11.36
CA ASP A 79 11.47 3.84 -11.62
C ASP A 79 12.21 4.01 -10.28
N LYS A 80 13.09 3.07 -9.96
CA LYS A 80 13.85 3.06 -8.69
C LYS A 80 14.82 4.25 -8.60
N ASN A 81 15.42 4.68 -9.70
CA ASN A 81 16.36 5.80 -9.73
C ASN A 81 15.63 7.12 -9.55
N ASP A 82 14.50 7.31 -10.25
CA ASP A 82 13.62 8.48 -10.05
C ASP A 82 13.11 8.56 -8.60
N HIS A 83 12.58 7.44 -8.10
CA HIS A 83 12.08 7.34 -6.74
C HIS A 83 13.18 7.67 -5.72
N SER A 84 14.37 7.10 -5.85
CA SER A 84 15.51 7.35 -4.94
C SER A 84 15.91 8.82 -4.93
N ARG A 85 16.04 9.44 -6.13
CA ARG A 85 16.38 10.86 -6.27
C ARG A 85 15.36 11.75 -5.57
N ARG A 86 14.07 11.49 -5.80
CA ARG A 86 12.97 12.29 -5.22
C ARG A 86 12.79 12.02 -3.72
N ARG A 87 12.96 10.78 -3.28
CA ARG A 87 12.83 10.39 -1.87
C ARG A 87 13.81 11.13 -0.99
N ARG A 88 15.04 11.37 -1.46
CA ARG A 88 16.08 12.10 -0.73
C ARG A 88 15.63 13.49 -0.26
N ALA A 89 14.89 14.22 -1.10
CA ALA A 89 14.36 15.53 -0.71
C ALA A 89 13.29 15.42 0.40
N TRP A 90 12.51 14.33 0.38
CA TRP A 90 11.50 14.03 1.40
C TRP A 90 12.10 13.44 2.69
N ASP A 91 13.30 12.84 2.65
CA ASP A 91 13.90 12.21 3.84
C ASP A 91 14.18 13.24 4.94
N SER A 92 14.60 14.47 4.58
CA SER A 92 14.86 15.54 5.55
C SER A 92 13.58 15.99 6.27
N ALA A 93 12.48 16.18 5.52
CA ALA A 93 11.19 16.61 6.03
C ALA A 93 10.54 15.59 6.98
N PHE A 94 10.89 14.30 6.83
CA PHE A 94 10.38 13.20 7.67
C PHE A 94 11.45 12.64 8.62
N SER A 95 12.51 13.41 8.89
CA SER A 95 13.49 13.05 9.90
C SER A 95 12.88 13.11 11.31
N SER A 96 13.40 12.33 12.26
CA SER A 96 12.90 12.32 13.63
C SER A 96 12.95 13.70 14.29
N LYS A 97 13.93 14.54 13.91
CA LYS A 97 13.99 15.94 14.35
C LYS A 97 12.85 16.76 13.76
N ALA A 98 12.67 16.73 12.43
CA ALA A 98 11.60 17.48 11.77
C ALA A 98 10.21 17.08 12.30
N LEU A 99 10.00 15.78 12.58
CA LEU A 99 8.75 15.29 13.15
C LEU A 99 8.50 15.83 14.56
N ARG A 100 9.50 15.80 15.45
CA ARG A 100 9.39 16.39 16.80
C ARG A 100 9.16 17.90 16.77
N ASP A 101 9.85 18.60 15.86
CA ASP A 101 9.70 20.04 15.71
C ASP A 101 8.28 20.39 15.18
N TYR A 102 7.64 19.49 14.41
CA TYR A 102 6.29 19.68 13.87
C TYR A 102 5.16 19.23 14.81
N GLU A 103 5.43 18.31 15.73
CA GLU A 103 4.45 17.73 16.65
C GLU A 103 3.59 18.77 17.41
N PRO A 104 4.13 19.87 17.98
CA PRO A 104 3.33 20.88 18.67
C PRO A 104 2.25 21.51 17.78
N ARG A 105 2.52 21.62 16.47
CA ARG A 105 1.57 22.16 15.51
C ARG A 105 0.39 21.21 15.30
N VAL A 106 0.66 19.89 15.24
CA VAL A 106 -0.40 18.87 15.17
C VAL A 106 -1.26 18.91 16.42
N VAL A 107 -0.63 18.93 17.61
CA VAL A 107 -1.33 19.02 18.91
C VAL A 107 -2.24 20.25 18.95
N LYS A 108 -1.75 21.41 18.50
CA LYS A 108 -2.54 22.65 18.45
C LYS A 108 -3.82 22.49 17.63
N TYR A 109 -3.71 22.00 16.39
CA TYR A 109 -4.89 21.89 15.53
C TYR A 109 -5.84 20.78 15.95
N THR A 110 -5.32 19.67 16.47
CA THR A 110 -6.16 18.62 17.04
C THR A 110 -6.92 19.15 18.26
N SER A 111 -6.28 19.90 19.14
CA SER A 111 -6.94 20.51 20.31
C SER A 111 -8.02 21.51 19.89
N GLN A 112 -7.74 22.34 18.87
CA GLN A 112 -8.74 23.26 18.32
C GLN A 112 -9.95 22.52 17.74
N LEU A 113 -9.73 21.39 17.05
CA LEU A 113 -10.82 20.58 16.54
C LEU A 113 -11.68 20.01 17.67
N LEU A 114 -11.05 19.45 18.71
CA LEU A 114 -11.76 18.87 19.86
C LEU A 114 -12.62 19.92 20.58
N ASN A 115 -12.07 21.11 20.82
CA ASN A 115 -12.81 22.21 21.46
C ASN A 115 -14.02 22.72 20.65
N ARG A 116 -14.15 22.36 19.36
CA ARG A 116 -15.30 22.71 18.52
C ARG A 116 -16.34 21.59 18.43
N LEU A 117 -15.96 20.38 18.86
CA LEU A 117 -16.83 19.21 18.87
C LEU A 117 -17.51 19.02 20.23
N GLU A 118 -16.94 19.61 21.28
CA GLU A 118 -17.58 19.83 22.59
C GLU A 118 -18.51 21.05 22.54
#